data_AF-A0A494XWC6-F1
#
_entry.id   AF-A0A494XWC6-F1
#
_cell.length_a   1.000
_cell.length_b   1.000
_cell.length_c   1.000
_cell.angle_alpha   90.00
_cell.angle_beta   90.00
_cell.angle_gamma   90.00
#
_symmetry.space_group_name_H-M   'P 1'
#
loop_
_entity.id
_entity.type
_entity.pdbx_description
1 polymer ?
#
loop_
_entity_poly.entity_id
_entity_poly.type
_entity_poly.pdbx_seq_one_letter_code
_entity_poly.pdbx_strand_id
1 'polypeptide(L)'
;MWTVPLPEHPPFAFVHLKRVFTLPDSRHVVVLVDAKALLACADRDPTDYVLPAPQYWQQGKVKGLREFLEPGQTRIPEMPYVLFSTRRAKGLAGWLGLASEGVVSFRNGQHRARYLTHAGAICFPVEVHETEAEALRKWCGWVGAGRH
;
A
#
# COMPACT_ATOMS: atom_id res chain seq x y z
N MET A 1 -14.39 -4.48 -7.08
CA MET A 1 -13.55 -3.55 -7.84
C MET A 1 -13.51 -2.25 -7.06
N TRP A 2 -12.34 -1.61 -6.92
CA TRP A 2 -12.17 -0.36 -6.17
C TRP A 2 -11.63 0.73 -7.08
N THR A 3 -12.15 1.94 -6.93
CA THR A 3 -11.69 3.14 -7.62
C THR A 3 -10.81 3.96 -6.67
N VAL A 4 -9.56 4.21 -7.07
CA VAL A 4 -8.59 4.98 -6.28
C VAL A 4 -8.36 6.33 -6.97
N PRO A 5 -8.72 7.47 -6.36
CA PRO A 5 -8.47 8.79 -6.93
C PRO A 5 -6.97 9.14 -6.96
N LEU A 6 -6.54 9.81 -8.03
CA LEU A 6 -5.18 10.29 -8.26
C LEU A 6 -5.20 11.80 -8.56
N PRO A 7 -5.32 12.66 -7.54
CA PRO A 7 -5.47 14.11 -7.71
C PRO A 7 -4.24 14.79 -8.33
N GLU A 8 -3.05 14.18 -8.22
CA GLU A 8 -1.79 14.74 -8.72
C GLU A 8 -1.32 14.04 -10.01
N HIS A 9 -2.25 13.41 -10.74
CA HIS A 9 -1.93 12.62 -11.93
C HIS A 9 -2.64 13.14 -13.19
N PRO A 10 -1.98 14.01 -13.98
CA PRO A 10 -2.61 14.64 -15.16
C PRO A 10 -3.19 13.68 -16.21
N PRO A 11 -2.57 12.53 -16.54
CA PRO A 11 -3.10 11.63 -17.57
C PRO A 11 -4.45 11.00 -17.24
N PHE A 12 -4.75 10.73 -15.97
CA PHE A 12 -6.03 10.18 -15.53
C PHE A 12 -6.25 10.41 -14.04
N ALA A 13 -7.51 10.68 -13.68
CA ALA A 13 -7.89 11.07 -12.32
C ALA A 13 -8.10 9.91 -11.34
N PHE A 14 -8.09 8.66 -11.80
CA PHE A 14 -8.29 7.48 -10.95
C PHE A 14 -7.68 6.22 -11.57
N VAL A 15 -7.54 5.17 -10.77
CA VAL A 15 -7.29 3.79 -11.23
C VAL A 15 -8.33 2.84 -10.69
N HIS A 16 -8.45 1.68 -11.33
CA HIS A 16 -9.23 0.57 -10.81
C HIS A 16 -8.33 -0.52 -10.27
N LEU A 17 -8.70 -1.07 -9.12
CA LEU A 17 -8.04 -2.24 -8.52
C LEU A 17 -9.03 -3.39 -8.34
N LYS A 18 -8.56 -4.62 -8.58
CA LYS A 18 -9.28 -5.87 -8.29
C LYS A 18 -8.56 -6.72 -7.23
N ARG A 19 -9.34 -7.58 -6.58
CA ARG A 19 -8.83 -8.49 -5.55
C ARG A 19 -7.79 -9.45 -6.14
N VAL A 20 -6.76 -9.80 -5.36
CA VAL A 20 -5.83 -10.90 -5.70
C VAL A 20 -6.51 -12.21 -5.32
N PHE A 21 -6.99 -12.29 -4.08
CA PHE A 21 -7.62 -13.47 -3.53
C PHE A 21 -9.14 -13.43 -3.70
N THR A 22 -9.66 -14.29 -4.60
CA THR A 22 -11.09 -14.39 -4.91
C THR A 22 -11.74 -15.67 -4.38
N LEU A 23 -10.94 -16.65 -3.96
CA LEU A 23 -11.43 -17.91 -3.40
C LEU A 23 -11.91 -17.71 -1.95
N PRO A 24 -13.04 -18.34 -1.55
CA PRO A 24 -13.57 -18.25 -0.19
C PRO A 24 -12.56 -18.63 0.90
N ASP A 25 -11.77 -19.67 0.67
CA ASP A 25 -10.82 -20.22 1.66
C ASP A 25 -9.50 -19.45 1.76
N SER A 26 -9.37 -18.34 1.04
CA SER A 26 -8.12 -17.58 1.01
C SER A 26 -7.77 -16.93 2.35
N ARG A 27 -8.75 -16.67 3.24
CA ARG A 27 -8.54 -15.97 4.53
C ARG A 27 -7.87 -14.60 4.41
N HIS A 28 -7.94 -13.99 3.22
CA HIS A 28 -7.44 -12.63 2.99
C HIS A 28 -8.59 -11.64 2.96
N VAL A 29 -8.40 -10.53 3.66
CA VAL A 29 -9.36 -9.43 3.73
C VAL A 29 -8.76 -8.19 3.12
N VAL A 30 -9.64 -7.27 2.74
CA VAL A 30 -9.23 -5.98 2.20
C VAL A 30 -9.27 -4.94 3.32
N VAL A 31 -8.19 -4.18 3.42
CA VAL A 31 -8.06 -3.03 4.32
C VAL A 31 -7.82 -1.80 3.48
N LEU A 32 -8.63 -0.76 3.69
CA LEU A 32 -8.36 0.56 3.14
C LEU A 32 -7.29 1.23 4.01
N VAL A 33 -6.14 1.56 3.41
CA VAL A 33 -4.99 2.10 4.15
C VAL A 33 -4.68 3.53 3.74
N ASP A 34 -4.19 4.32 4.68
CA ASP A 34 -3.51 5.58 4.42
C ASP A 34 -2.21 5.29 3.66
N ALA A 35 -2.05 5.95 2.50
CA ALA A 35 -0.96 5.70 1.59
C ALA A 35 0.42 5.98 2.22
N LYS A 36 0.53 7.08 2.98
CA LYS A 36 1.79 7.50 3.60
C LYS A 36 2.13 6.62 4.80
N ALA A 37 1.14 6.29 5.64
CA ALA A 37 1.33 5.40 6.78
C ALA A 37 1.77 4.00 6.34
N LEU A 38 1.19 3.48 5.24
CA LEU A 38 1.60 2.20 4.66
C LEU A 38 3.07 2.23 4.23
N LEU A 39 3.48 3.24 3.43
CA LEU A 39 4.87 3.34 2.96
C LEU A 39 5.86 3.56 4.11
N ALA A 40 5.48 4.36 5.11
CA ALA A 40 6.30 4.55 6.30
C ALA A 40 6.51 3.25 7.10
N CYS A 41 5.51 2.37 7.16
CA CYS A 41 5.67 1.03 7.75
C CYS A 41 6.49 0.10 6.85
N ALA A 42 6.40 0.25 5.53
CA ALA A 42 7.15 -0.56 4.59
C ALA A 42 8.65 -0.19 4.55
N ASP A 43 8.97 1.10 4.67
CA ASP A 43 10.36 1.59 4.72
C ASP A 43 11.09 1.13 6.00
N ARG A 44 10.38 0.55 6.99
CA ARG A 44 10.98 -0.08 8.17
C ARG A 44 11.37 -1.54 7.94
N ASP A 45 10.88 -2.20 6.89
CA ASP A 45 11.23 -3.58 6.59
C ASP A 45 12.67 -3.65 6.05
N PRO A 46 13.63 -4.24 6.79
CA PRO A 46 15.02 -4.35 6.35
C PRO A 46 15.22 -5.45 5.30
N THR A 47 14.21 -6.27 5.04
CA THR A 47 14.27 -7.42 4.13
C THR A 47 13.73 -7.11 2.75
N ASP A 48 12.92 -6.06 2.62
CA ASP A 48 12.38 -5.61 1.35
C ASP A 48 13.32 -4.57 0.71
N TYR A 49 13.51 -4.66 -0.60
CA TYR A 49 14.35 -3.70 -1.31
C TYR A 49 13.69 -2.32 -1.24
N VAL A 50 14.38 -1.34 -0.66
CA VAL A 50 13.88 0.04 -0.60
C VAL A 50 13.88 0.60 -2.02
N LEU A 51 12.70 0.54 -2.65
CA LEU A 51 12.51 1.20 -3.93
C LEU A 51 12.66 2.71 -3.73
N PRO A 52 13.48 3.38 -4.55
CA PRO A 52 13.57 4.83 -4.49
C PRO A 52 12.23 5.43 -4.85
N ALA A 53 12.02 6.69 -4.49
CA ALA A 53 10.80 7.38 -4.83
C ALA A 53 10.62 7.47 -6.37
N PRO A 54 9.37 7.49 -6.89
CA PRO A 54 9.11 7.36 -8.34
C PRO A 54 9.83 8.38 -9.23
N GLN A 55 10.15 9.57 -8.72
CA GLN A 55 10.93 10.58 -9.44
C GLN A 55 12.35 10.12 -9.82
N TYR A 56 12.87 9.09 -9.17
CA TYR A 56 14.19 8.50 -9.46
C TYR A 56 14.12 7.25 -10.33
N TRP A 57 12.92 6.87 -10.79
CA TRP A 57 12.77 5.68 -11.64
C TRP A 57 13.16 6.00 -13.07
N GLN A 58 13.73 5.00 -13.75
CA GLN A 58 13.96 5.05 -15.20
C GLN A 58 12.64 5.38 -15.92
N GLN A 59 12.66 6.33 -16.86
CA GLN A 59 11.44 6.83 -17.52
C GLN A 59 10.60 5.71 -18.14
N GLY A 60 11.24 4.70 -18.74
CA GLY A 60 10.54 3.54 -19.31
C GLY A 60 9.73 2.75 -18.28
N LYS A 61 10.20 2.66 -17.03
CA LYS A 61 9.50 1.97 -15.93
C LYS A 61 8.27 2.75 -15.47
N VAL A 62 8.39 4.07 -15.38
CA VAL A 62 7.26 4.97 -15.05
C VAL A 62 6.19 4.88 -16.14
N LYS A 63 6.61 4.95 -17.42
CA LYS A 63 5.70 4.83 -18.57
C LYS A 63 4.95 3.49 -18.56
N GLY A 64 5.66 2.37 -18.42
CA GLY A 64 5.03 1.06 -18.41
C GLY A 64 4.06 0.85 -17.23
N LEU A 65 4.39 1.38 -16.04
CA LEU A 65 3.48 1.30 -14.90
C LEU A 65 2.25 2.19 -15.08
N ARG A 66 2.42 3.40 -15.63
CA ARG A 66 1.32 4.29 -15.98
C ARG A 66 0.37 3.61 -16.98
N GLU A 67 0.93 3.08 -18.06
CA GLU A 67 0.17 2.33 -19.06
C GLU A 67 -0.56 1.16 -18.41
N PHE A 68 0.09 0.37 -17.54
CA PHE A 68 -0.58 -0.73 -16.82
C PHE A 68 -1.72 -0.28 -15.90
N LEU A 69 -1.68 0.95 -15.36
CA LEU A 69 -2.67 1.48 -14.43
C LEU A 69 -3.81 2.23 -15.12
N GLU A 70 -3.69 2.54 -16.41
CA GLU A 70 -4.65 3.33 -17.16
C GLU A 70 -6.06 2.71 -17.12
N PRO A 71 -7.09 3.49 -16.72
CA PRO A 71 -8.48 3.02 -16.73
C PRO A 71 -8.95 2.58 -18.12
N GLY A 72 -9.85 1.60 -18.17
CA GLY A 72 -10.45 1.13 -19.43
C GLY A 72 -9.68 -0.01 -20.11
N GLN A 73 -8.52 -0.41 -19.58
CA GLN A 73 -7.85 -1.62 -20.04
C GLN A 73 -8.62 -2.90 -19.69
N THR A 74 -8.48 -3.91 -20.55
CA THR A 74 -9.02 -5.25 -20.34
C THR A 74 -8.50 -5.89 -19.05
N ARG A 75 -7.23 -5.65 -18.71
CA ARG A 75 -6.60 -6.19 -17.50
C ARG A 75 -6.65 -5.18 -16.37
N ILE A 76 -7.55 -5.39 -15.41
CA ILE A 76 -7.60 -4.59 -14.18
C ILE A 76 -6.42 -4.97 -13.27
N PRO A 77 -5.60 -4.00 -12.82
CA PRO A 77 -4.53 -4.23 -11.86
C PRO A 77 -5.03 -4.81 -10.54
N GLU A 78 -4.21 -5.68 -9.95
CA GLU A 78 -4.49 -6.25 -8.63
C GLU A 78 -4.06 -5.30 -7.51
N MET A 79 -4.79 -5.35 -6.39
CA MET A 79 -4.36 -4.70 -5.14
C MET A 79 -2.95 -5.13 -4.73
N PRO A 80 -2.22 -4.26 -4.01
CA PRO A 80 -1.07 -4.71 -3.25
C PRO A 80 -1.49 -5.75 -2.22
N TYR A 81 -0.78 -6.88 -2.19
CA TYR A 81 -0.83 -7.88 -1.13
C TYR A 81 0.36 -7.66 -0.20
N VAL A 82 0.06 -7.47 1.08
CA VAL A 82 1.05 -7.19 2.12
C VAL A 82 0.95 -8.20 3.25
N LEU A 83 2.07 -8.38 3.93
CA LEU A 83 2.12 -8.91 5.29
C LEU A 83 2.33 -7.78 6.28
N PHE A 84 1.79 -7.94 7.47
CA PHE A 84 1.94 -6.98 8.56
C PHE A 84 2.48 -7.66 9.82
N SER A 85 3.46 -7.03 10.45
CA SER A 85 3.97 -7.44 11.75
C SER A 85 4.26 -6.24 12.63
N THR A 86 4.36 -6.46 13.94
CA THR A 86 4.83 -5.45 14.89
C THR A 86 6.11 -5.95 15.54
N ARG A 87 7.08 -5.06 15.73
CA ARG A 87 8.30 -5.36 16.50
C ARG A 87 8.62 -4.22 17.46
N ARG A 88 9.56 -4.44 18.39
CA ARG A 88 10.09 -3.36 19.22
C ARG A 88 10.83 -2.35 18.33
N ALA A 89 10.58 -1.07 18.57
CA ALA A 89 11.28 0.00 17.87
C ALA A 89 12.80 -0.11 18.09
N LYS A 90 13.60 0.35 17.14
CA LYS A 90 15.05 0.45 17.33
C LYS A 90 15.38 1.66 18.24
N GLY A 91 16.39 1.53 19.10
CA GLY A 91 16.88 2.61 19.98
C GLY A 91 16.48 2.46 21.45
N LEU A 92 16.90 3.43 22.28
CA LEU A 92 16.78 3.37 23.75
C LEU A 92 15.32 3.24 24.23
N ALA A 93 14.37 3.88 23.57
CA ALA A 93 12.94 3.77 23.88
C ALA A 93 12.37 2.36 23.59
N GLY A 94 12.89 1.67 22.57
CA GLY A 94 12.52 0.29 22.27
C GLY A 94 13.19 -0.73 23.20
N TRP A 95 14.40 -0.43 23.67
CA TRP A 95 15.10 -1.25 24.67
C TRP A 95 14.36 -1.25 26.03
N LEU A 96 13.78 -0.12 26.43
CA LEU A 96 12.91 -0.01 27.60
C LEU A 96 11.50 -0.61 27.39
N GLY A 97 11.21 -1.18 26.22
CA GLY A 97 9.92 -1.80 25.91
C GLY A 97 8.76 -0.82 25.75
N LEU A 98 9.05 0.49 25.64
CA LEU A 98 8.05 1.56 25.62
C LEU A 98 7.53 1.89 24.21
N ALA A 99 8.16 1.35 23.16
CA ALA A 99 7.79 1.62 21.78
C ALA A 99 7.80 0.35 20.91
N SER A 100 6.66 0.10 20.26
CA SER A 100 6.54 -0.84 19.14
C SER A 100 6.46 -0.06 17.83
N GLU A 101 6.82 -0.70 16.72
CA GLU A 101 6.64 -0.18 15.37
C GLU A 101 5.94 -1.22 14.49
N GLY A 102 5.03 -0.75 13.63
CA GLY A 102 4.44 -1.54 12.57
C GLY A 102 5.40 -1.69 11.39
N VAL A 103 5.46 -2.88 10.81
CA VAL A 103 6.29 -3.22 9.64
C VAL A 103 5.39 -3.86 8.59
N VAL A 104 5.49 -3.34 7.35
CA VAL A 104 4.76 -3.84 6.19
C VAL A 104 5.76 -4.50 5.23
N SER A 105 5.49 -5.73 4.82
CA SER A 105 6.28 -6.41 3.77
C SER A 105 5.41 -6.63 2.54
N PHE A 106 5.84 -6.16 1.37
CA PHE A 106 5.07 -6.40 0.14
C PHE A 106 5.32 -7.80 -0.41
N ARG A 107 4.25 -8.56 -0.64
CA ARG A 107 4.30 -9.80 -1.43
C ARG A 107 4.09 -9.52 -2.91
N ASN A 108 3.33 -8.47 -3.23
CA ASN A 108 3.26 -7.90 -4.57
C ASN A 108 2.90 -6.40 -4.48
N GLY A 109 2.96 -5.68 -5.61
CA GLY A 109 2.36 -4.35 -5.70
C GLY A 109 3.13 -3.21 -5.04
N GLN A 110 4.36 -3.42 -4.58
CA GLN A 110 5.22 -2.37 -3.99
C GLN A 110 5.41 -1.15 -4.93
N HIS A 111 5.74 -1.40 -6.21
CA HIS A 111 5.83 -0.34 -7.23
C HIS A 111 4.50 0.41 -7.40
N ARG A 112 3.37 -0.32 -7.40
CA ARG A 112 2.04 0.31 -7.53
C ARG A 112 1.76 1.20 -6.33
N ALA A 113 1.95 0.71 -5.11
CA ALA A 113 1.72 1.50 -3.90
C ALA A 113 2.51 2.81 -3.89
N ARG A 114 3.81 2.75 -4.25
CA ARG A 114 4.66 3.95 -4.35
C ARG A 114 4.21 4.90 -5.46
N TYR A 115 3.84 4.37 -6.62
CA TYR A 115 3.34 5.17 -7.74
C TYR A 115 2.01 5.84 -7.42
N LEU A 116 1.03 5.11 -6.83
CA LEU A 116 -0.26 5.66 -6.42
C LEU A 116 -0.06 6.81 -5.42
N THR A 117 0.82 6.62 -4.43
CA THR A 117 1.14 7.66 -3.44
C THR A 117 1.78 8.89 -4.11
N HIS A 118 2.69 8.68 -5.06
CA HIS A 118 3.31 9.78 -5.83
C HIS A 118 2.32 10.49 -6.76
N ALA A 119 1.32 9.77 -7.26
CA ALA A 119 0.21 10.30 -8.05
C ALA A 119 -0.90 10.97 -7.19
N GLY A 120 -0.63 11.17 -5.89
CA GLY A 120 -1.51 11.89 -4.96
C GLY A 120 -2.58 11.03 -4.29
N ALA A 121 -2.55 9.70 -4.43
CA ALA A 121 -3.50 8.85 -3.71
C ALA A 121 -3.30 9.00 -2.20
N ILE A 122 -4.34 9.45 -1.49
CA ILE A 122 -4.34 9.56 -0.02
C ILE A 122 -4.59 8.21 0.65
N CYS A 123 -5.35 7.35 -0.01
CA CYS A 123 -5.66 6.01 0.46
C CYS A 123 -5.88 5.05 -0.72
N PHE A 124 -5.68 3.76 -0.49
CA PHE A 124 -6.02 2.71 -1.44
C PHE A 124 -6.22 1.37 -0.73
N PRO A 125 -6.98 0.43 -1.34
CA PRO A 125 -7.16 -0.90 -0.76
C PRO A 125 -5.89 -1.73 -0.90
N VAL A 126 -5.59 -2.50 0.15
CA VAL A 126 -4.58 -3.57 0.15
C VAL A 126 -5.20 -4.86 0.68
N GLU A 127 -4.65 -5.99 0.26
CA GLU A 127 -5.01 -7.30 0.79
C GLU A 127 -3.99 -7.75 1.83
N VAL A 128 -4.48 -8.38 2.89
CA VAL A 128 -3.70 -8.88 4.03
C VAL A 128 -4.40 -10.12 4.60
N HIS A 129 -3.64 -11.01 5.25
CA HIS A 129 -4.23 -12.13 5.96
C HIS A 129 -5.13 -11.64 7.11
N GLU A 130 -6.26 -12.31 7.34
CA GLU A 130 -7.28 -11.85 8.30
C GLU A 130 -6.75 -11.68 9.73
N THR A 131 -5.78 -12.51 10.14
CA THR A 131 -5.15 -12.45 11.48
C THR A 131 -4.26 -11.23 11.68
N GLU A 132 -3.81 -10.61 10.59
CA GLU A 132 -2.94 -9.43 10.60
C GLU A 132 -3.74 -8.13 10.37
N ALA A 133 -4.99 -8.25 9.94
CA ALA A 133 -5.80 -7.14 9.44
C ALA A 133 -6.13 -6.09 10.51
N GLU A 134 -6.39 -6.51 11.75
CA GLU A 134 -6.66 -5.57 12.85
C GLU A 134 -5.42 -4.73 13.17
N ALA A 135 -4.25 -5.36 13.23
CA ALA A 135 -2.99 -4.68 13.44
C ALA A 135 -2.70 -3.71 12.28
N LEU A 136 -2.87 -4.14 11.04
CA LEU A 136 -2.71 -3.26 9.88
C LEU A 136 -3.65 -2.05 9.95
N ARG A 137 -4.93 -2.24 10.30
CA ARG A 137 -5.89 -1.13 10.47
C ARG A 137 -5.44 -0.14 11.55
N LYS A 138 -4.91 -0.63 12.67
CA LYS A 138 -4.42 0.22 13.75
C LYS A 138 -3.26 1.12 13.31
N TRP A 139 -2.36 0.59 12.48
CA TRP A 139 -1.12 1.29 12.11
C TRP A 139 -1.23 2.08 10.81
N CYS A 140 -2.01 1.58 9.85
CA CYS A 140 -2.07 2.10 8.49
C CYS A 140 -3.51 2.34 8.03
N GLY A 141 -4.53 2.07 8.84
CA GLY A 141 -5.92 2.21 8.42
C GLY A 141 -6.27 3.64 8.02
N TRP A 142 -6.98 3.79 6.90
CA TRP A 142 -7.52 5.08 6.52
C TRP A 142 -8.78 5.36 7.34
N VAL A 143 -8.71 6.39 8.17
CA VAL A 143 -9.87 7.00 8.82
C VAL A 143 -10.14 8.25 8.00
N GLY A 144 -11.16 8.23 7.15
CA GLY A 144 -11.40 9.34 6.21
C GLY A 144 -11.45 10.71 6.88
N ALA A 145 -11.33 11.78 6.08
CA ALA A 145 -11.62 13.12 6.56
C ALA A 145 -13.05 13.11 7.15
N GLY A 146 -13.16 13.30 8.47
CA GLY A 146 -14.34 12.98 9.25
C GLY A 146 -15.64 13.54 8.66
N ARG A 147 -16.66 12.69 8.62
CA ARG A 147 -18.04 13.10 8.89
C ARG A 147 -18.44 12.45 10.21
N HIS A 148 -18.27 13.20 11.29
CA HIS A 148 -19.20 13.17 12.41
C HIS A 148 -20.28 14.20 12.11
#